data_AF-A0AAD9JBG1-F1
#
_entry.id   AF-A0AAD9JBG1-F1
#
_cell.length_a   1.000
_cell.length_b   1.000
_cell.length_c   1.000
_cell.angle_alpha   90.00
_cell.angle_beta   90.00
_cell.angle_gamma   90.00
#
_symmetry.space_group_name_H-M   'P 1'
#
loop_
_entity.id
_entity.type
_entity.pdbx_description
1 polymer ?
#
loop_
_entity_poly.entity_id
_entity_poly.type
_entity_poly.pdbx_seq_one_letter_code
_entity_poly.pdbx_strand_id
1 'polypeptide(L)'
;MSEIADQIFAQLFEEMGYPIEPEDVDVFNKLRELCIIHRCEPETICGEWVAYSKNRNITIKVTTEHLDQMERESQKRQITPEARHNKRLTNVSRSPVVPFSPSSFSPV
;
A
#
# COMPACT_ATOMS: atom_id res chain seq x y z
N MET A 1 9.81 -9.23 -21.12
CA MET A 1 9.43 -9.57 -19.73
C MET A 1 8.73 -10.91 -19.76
N SER A 2 9.01 -11.75 -18.77
CA SER A 2 9.07 -13.22 -18.90
C SER A 2 7.71 -13.92 -18.86
N GLU A 3 7.51 -14.96 -19.68
CA GLU A 3 6.39 -15.92 -19.61
C GLU A 3 6.23 -16.54 -18.21
N ILE A 4 7.34 -16.61 -17.48
CA ILE A 4 7.40 -17.01 -16.07
C ILE A 4 6.54 -16.11 -15.17
N ALA A 5 6.51 -14.79 -15.43
CA ALA A 5 5.70 -13.87 -14.63
C ALA A 5 4.21 -14.13 -14.80
N ASP A 6 3.77 -14.47 -16.02
CA ASP A 6 2.35 -14.77 -16.30
C ASP A 6 1.93 -16.07 -15.59
N GLN A 7 2.80 -17.07 -15.58
CA GLN A 7 2.58 -18.31 -14.84
C GLN A 7 2.45 -18.05 -13.33
N ILE A 8 3.31 -17.20 -12.76
CA ILE A 8 3.22 -16.83 -11.34
C ILE A 8 1.91 -16.10 -11.05
N PHE A 9 1.52 -15.15 -11.89
CA PHE A 9 0.23 -14.46 -11.72
C PHE A 9 -0.94 -15.45 -11.80
N ALA A 10 -1.00 -16.28 -12.83
CA ALA A 10 -2.07 -17.27 -12.98
C ALA A 10 -2.19 -18.16 -11.73
N GLN A 11 -1.05 -18.64 -11.22
CA GLN A 11 -1.03 -19.50 -10.03
C GLN A 11 -1.47 -18.78 -8.75
N LEU A 12 -0.97 -17.57 -8.49
CA LEU A 12 -1.35 -16.79 -7.30
C LEU A 12 -2.84 -16.43 -7.31
N PHE A 13 -3.35 -16.00 -8.46
CA PHE A 13 -4.75 -15.61 -8.61
C PHE A 13 -5.69 -16.82 -8.53
N GLU A 14 -5.30 -17.97 -9.07
CA GLU A 14 -6.02 -19.23 -8.92
C GLU A 14 -6.08 -19.68 -7.44
N GLU A 15 -4.96 -19.62 -6.71
CA GLU A 15 -4.91 -19.95 -5.27
C GLU A 15 -5.86 -19.08 -4.44
N MET A 16 -6.00 -17.80 -4.81
CA MET A 16 -6.85 -16.84 -4.12
C MET A 16 -8.33 -16.90 -4.56
N GLY A 17 -8.68 -17.79 -5.51
CA GLY A 17 -10.04 -18.00 -5.99
C GLY A 17 -10.50 -17.03 -7.08
N TYR A 18 -9.56 -16.37 -7.77
CA TYR A 18 -9.81 -15.43 -8.86
C TYR A 18 -9.10 -15.88 -10.15
N PRO A 19 -9.46 -17.03 -10.74
CA PRO A 19 -8.76 -17.54 -11.91
C PRO A 19 -8.76 -16.51 -13.05
N ILE A 20 -7.58 -16.24 -13.61
CA ILE A 20 -7.40 -15.38 -14.79
C ILE A 20 -7.40 -16.28 -16.01
N GLU A 21 -8.21 -15.95 -17.02
CA GLU A 21 -8.23 -16.73 -18.25
C GLU A 21 -6.94 -16.49 -19.03
N PRO A 22 -6.31 -17.52 -19.64
CA PRO A 22 -5.07 -17.35 -20.37
C PRO A 22 -5.22 -16.46 -21.63
N GLU A 23 -6.44 -16.23 -22.10
CA GLU A 23 -6.76 -15.29 -23.19
C GLU A 23 -6.80 -13.82 -22.73
N ASP A 24 -6.85 -13.53 -21.43
CA ASP A 24 -6.87 -12.17 -20.89
C ASP A 24 -5.45 -11.54 -20.89
N VAL A 25 -4.84 -11.47 -22.07
CA VAL A 25 -3.48 -10.93 -22.28
C VAL A 25 -3.37 -9.49 -21.78
N ASP A 26 -4.43 -8.70 -21.89
CA ASP A 26 -4.49 -7.33 -21.40
C ASP A 26 -4.37 -7.24 -19.87
N VAL A 27 -4.94 -8.21 -19.13
CA VAL A 27 -4.83 -8.29 -17.67
C VAL A 27 -3.39 -8.58 -17.27
N PHE A 28 -2.75 -9.56 -17.91
CA PHE A 28 -1.33 -9.88 -17.68
C PHE A 28 -0.40 -8.71 -18.03
N ASN A 29 -0.67 -8.02 -19.14
CA ASN A 29 0.08 -6.82 -19.53
C ASN A 29 -0.03 -5.72 -18.46
N LYS A 30 -1.23 -5.46 -17.94
CA LYS A 30 -1.42 -4.46 -16.89
C LYS A 30 -0.75 -4.87 -15.58
N LEU A 31 -0.83 -6.14 -15.18
CA LEU A 31 -0.13 -6.66 -13.99
C LEU A 31 1.39 -6.50 -14.10
N ARG A 32 1.96 -6.80 -15.28
CA ARG A 32 3.38 -6.58 -15.57
C ARG A 32 3.74 -5.10 -15.50
N GLU A 33 2.92 -4.25 -16.11
CA GLU A 33 3.11 -2.79 -16.04
C GLU A 33 3.15 -2.32 -14.58
N LEU A 34 2.23 -2.77 -13.74
CA LEU A 34 2.21 -2.44 -12.32
C LEU A 34 3.47 -2.89 -11.58
N CYS A 35 3.97 -4.11 -11.84
CA CYS A 35 5.23 -4.58 -11.28
C CYS A 35 6.42 -3.67 -11.65
N ILE A 36 6.47 -3.17 -12.88
CA ILE A 36 7.54 -2.26 -13.34
C ILE A 36 7.40 -0.88 -12.68
N ILE A 37 6.19 -0.31 -12.72
CA ILE A 37 5.91 1.05 -12.22
C ILE A 37 6.18 1.10 -10.71
N HIS A 38 5.68 0.13 -9.96
CA HIS A 38 5.79 0.10 -8.51
C HIS A 38 7.05 -0.64 -8.02
N ARG A 39 7.87 -1.19 -8.94
CA ARG A 39 9.07 -2.00 -8.64
C ARG A 39 8.81 -3.08 -7.59
N CYS A 40 7.74 -3.84 -7.78
CA CYS A 40 7.29 -4.85 -6.83
C CYS A 40 7.05 -6.21 -7.50
N GLU A 41 7.04 -7.25 -6.67
CA GLU A 41 6.86 -8.63 -7.11
C GLU A 41 5.39 -8.95 -7.37
N PRO A 42 5.10 -9.94 -8.22
CA PRO A 42 3.72 -10.36 -8.54
C PRO A 42 2.90 -10.70 -7.30
N GLU A 43 3.54 -11.27 -6.27
CA GLU A 43 2.92 -11.56 -4.97
C GLU A 43 2.42 -10.29 -4.26
N THR A 44 3.18 -9.19 -4.36
CA THR A 44 2.80 -7.91 -3.76
C THR A 44 1.56 -7.33 -4.44
N ILE A 45 1.55 -7.32 -5.77
CA ILE A 45 0.40 -6.87 -6.57
C ILE A 45 -0.83 -7.76 -6.31
N CYS A 46 -0.64 -9.07 -6.22
CA CYS A 46 -1.72 -10.00 -5.90
C CYS A 46 -2.29 -9.75 -4.49
N GLY A 47 -1.44 -9.45 -3.51
CA GLY A 47 -1.87 -9.07 -2.16
C GLY A 47 -2.69 -7.78 -2.14
N GLU A 48 -2.26 -6.75 -2.86
CA GLU A 48 -3.01 -5.49 -3.04
C GLU A 48 -4.36 -5.76 -3.71
N TRP A 49 -4.39 -6.59 -4.76
CA TRP A 49 -5.62 -6.97 -5.45
C TRP A 49 -6.61 -7.66 -4.53
N VAL A 50 -6.15 -8.62 -3.73
CA VAL A 50 -6.99 -9.36 -2.79
C VAL A 50 -7.56 -8.43 -1.71
N ALA A 51 -6.78 -7.47 -1.23
CA ALA A 51 -7.27 -6.46 -0.30
C ALA A 51 -8.33 -5.58 -0.97
N TYR A 52 -8.09 -5.15 -2.21
CA TYR A 52 -9.03 -4.35 -2.99
C TYR A 52 -10.35 -5.08 -3.27
N SER A 53 -10.28 -6.36 -3.68
CA SER A 53 -11.45 -7.18 -4.01
C SER A 53 -12.33 -7.41 -2.78
N LYS A 54 -11.72 -7.71 -1.62
CA LYS A 54 -12.41 -7.86 -0.33
C LYS A 54 -13.12 -6.57 0.09
N ASN A 55 -12.47 -5.42 -0.07
CA ASN A 55 -13.04 -4.13 0.32
C ASN A 55 -14.20 -3.68 -0.56
N ARG A 56 -14.27 -4.12 -1.82
CA ARG A 56 -15.33 -3.74 -2.78
C ARG A 56 -16.30 -4.86 -3.12
N ASN A 57 -16.15 -6.02 -2.49
CA ASN A 57 -16.95 -7.22 -2.72
C ASN A 57 -16.96 -7.63 -4.21
N ILE A 58 -15.80 -7.54 -4.87
CA ILE A 58 -15.63 -7.91 -6.27
C ILE A 58 -15.39 -9.42 -6.31
N THR A 59 -16.39 -10.19 -6.76
CA THR A 59 -16.37 -11.66 -6.70
C THR A 59 -16.19 -12.35 -8.06
N ILE A 60 -16.23 -11.60 -9.17
CA ILE A 60 -16.62 -12.20 -10.47
C ILE A 60 -15.44 -12.35 -11.45
N LYS A 61 -14.60 -11.32 -11.64
CA LYS A 61 -13.48 -11.39 -12.59
C LYS A 61 -12.45 -10.28 -12.34
N VAL A 62 -11.18 -10.62 -12.47
CA VAL A 62 -10.08 -9.64 -12.56
C VAL A 62 -10.17 -8.96 -13.92
N THR A 63 -10.31 -7.63 -13.94
CA THR A 63 -10.33 -6.85 -15.18
C THR A 63 -9.29 -5.73 -15.11
N THR A 64 -8.85 -5.27 -16.28
CA THR A 64 -7.92 -4.15 -16.39
C THR A 64 -8.46 -2.88 -15.74
N GLU A 65 -9.76 -2.62 -15.84
CA GLU A 65 -10.41 -1.47 -15.18
C GLU A 65 -10.27 -1.51 -13.65
N HIS A 66 -10.47 -2.68 -13.04
CA HIS A 66 -10.32 -2.82 -11.60
C HIS A 66 -8.85 -2.66 -11.15
N LEU A 67 -7.90 -3.16 -11.94
CA LEU A 67 -6.46 -3.01 -11.67
C LEU A 67 -6.02 -1.54 -11.76
N ASP A 68 -6.51 -0.83 -12.76
CA ASP A 68 -6.25 0.61 -12.96
C ASP A 68 -6.88 1.46 -11.85
N GLN A 69 -8.04 1.05 -11.36
CA GLN A 69 -8.68 1.69 -10.21
C GLN A 69 -7.92 1.42 -8.91
N MET A 70 -7.41 0.20 -8.71
CA MET A 70 -6.56 -0.14 -7.57
C MET A 70 -5.27 0.69 -7.58
N GLU A 71 -4.61 0.83 -8.73
CA GLU A 71 -3.41 1.65 -8.91
C GLU A 71 -3.63 3.11 -8.47
N ARG A 72 -4.72 3.72 -8.97
CA ARG A 72 -5.11 5.09 -8.59
C ARG A 72 -5.30 5.26 -7.09
N GLU A 73 -5.88 4.26 -6.43
CA GLU A 73 -6.14 4.31 -4.99
C GLU A 73 -4.86 4.09 -4.18
N SER A 74 -3.93 3.24 -4.66
CA SER A 74 -2.63 3.02 -4.04
C SER A 74 -1.77 4.31 -4.09
N GLN A 75 -1.78 5.04 -5.21
CA GLN A 75 -1.10 6.35 -5.32
C GLN A 75 -1.69 7.42 -4.39
N LYS A 76 -3.02 7.44 -4.21
CA LYS A 76 -3.66 8.41 -3.30
C LYS A 76 -3.29 8.18 -1.83
N ARG A 77 -2.98 6.94 -1.44
CA ARG A 77 -2.49 6.65 -0.07
C ARG A 77 -1.05 7.11 0.16
N GLN A 78 -0.23 7.24 -0.89
CA GLN A 78 1.10 7.88 -0.79
C GLN A 78 1.04 9.42 -0.83
N ILE A 79 -0.03 10.01 -1.39
CA ILE A 79 -0.22 11.47 -1.50
C ILE A 79 -0.95 12.08 -0.29
N THR A 80 -1.23 11.31 0.76
CA THR A 80 -1.28 11.95 2.08
C THR A 80 0.16 12.18 2.52
N PRO A 81 0.70 13.43 2.47
CA PRO A 81 1.67 13.77 3.49
C PRO A 81 1.03 13.39 4.82
N GLU A 82 1.81 12.91 5.77
CA GLU A 82 1.37 12.70 7.15
C GLU A 82 0.94 14.04 7.80
N ALA A 83 -0.13 14.64 7.31
CA ALA A 83 -0.81 15.79 7.87
C ALA A 83 -1.95 15.27 8.76
N ARG A 84 -1.60 14.41 9.72
CA ARG A 84 -2.43 14.13 10.91
C ARG A 84 -1.60 14.13 12.18
N HIS A 85 -0.94 15.26 12.42
CA HIS A 85 -0.75 15.77 13.77
C HIS A 85 -0.99 17.28 13.78
N ASN A 86 -2.25 17.71 13.72
CA ASN A 86 -2.61 19.11 13.99
C ASN A 86 -3.72 19.24 15.03
N LYS A 87 -3.31 19.22 16.31
CA LYS A 87 -3.75 20.13 17.38
C LYS A 87 -2.52 20.19 18.34
N ARG A 88 -1.83 21.28 18.64
CA ARG A 88 -2.19 22.69 18.80
C ARG A 88 -0.88 23.50 18.91
N LEU A 89 -0.61 24.42 17.98
CA LEU A 89 0.41 25.45 18.17
C LEU A 89 -0.09 26.41 19.26
N THR A 90 0.29 26.19 20.52
CA THR A 90 0.15 27.24 21.55
C THR A 90 1.42 28.07 21.53
N ASN A 91 1.37 29.14 20.74
CA ASN A 91 2.17 30.33 20.96
C ASN A 91 1.92 30.85 22.38
N VAL A 92 2.75 30.44 23.34
CA VAL A 92 2.96 31.17 24.59
C VAL A 92 4.38 31.70 24.53
N SER A 93 4.49 32.90 23.95
CA SER A 93 5.50 33.85 24.40
C SER A 93 5.28 34.07 25.89
N ARG A 94 6.27 33.71 26.73
CA ARG A 94 6.81 34.54 27.83
C ARG A 94 7.81 33.74 28.69
N SER A 95 9.06 34.16 28.57
CA SER A 95 10.10 34.23 29.62
C SER A 95 10.90 32.96 29.99
N PRO A 96 12.25 33.06 30.10
CA PRO A 96 13.12 31.99 30.54
C PRO A 96 13.21 31.99 32.07
N VAL A 97 12.93 30.87 32.74
CA VAL A 97 13.25 30.70 34.16
C VAL A 97 13.73 29.28 34.43
N VAL A 98 15.05 29.22 34.59
CA VAL A 98 15.95 28.33 35.34
C VAL A 98 15.69 26.81 35.48
N PRO A 99 16.75 25.99 35.33
CA PRO A 99 16.68 24.53 35.41
C PRO A 99 16.45 24.05 36.85
N PHE A 100 15.45 23.21 37.05
CA PHE A 100 15.33 22.40 38.27
C PHE A 100 16.25 21.19 38.14
N SER A 101 17.40 21.25 38.82
CA SER A 101 18.30 20.11 39.02
C SER A 101 17.66 19.08 39.96
N PRO A 102 17.56 17.80 39.59
CA PRO A 102 17.13 16.75 40.51
C PRO A 102 18.30 16.39 41.44
N SER A 103 18.31 16.91 42.67
CA SER A 103 19.16 16.38 43.73
C SER A 103 18.73 14.95 44.06
N SER A 104 19.62 13.99 43.87
CA SER A 104 19.57 12.69 44.56
C SER A 104 20.97 12.11 44.73
N PHE A 105 21.18 11.50 45.90
CA PHE A 105 22.39 10.91 46.52
C PHE A 105 23.31 11.90 47.26
N SER A 106 23.54 11.80 48.58
CA SER A 106 23.57 10.62 49.47
C SER A 106 23.27 10.96 50.95
N PRO A 107 22.70 10.04 51.76
CA PRO A 107 22.88 10.03 53.20
C PRO A 107 24.00 9.09 53.64
N VAL A 108 24.73 9.51 54.69
CA VAL A 108 25.67 8.75 55.53
C VAL A 108 24.92 7.95 56.59
#